data_AF-A0A3B0X965-F1
#
_entry.id   AF-A0A3B0X965-F1
#
_cell.length_a   1.000
_cell.length_b   1.000
_cell.length_c   1.000
_cell.angle_alpha   90.00
_cell.angle_beta   90.00
_cell.angle_gamma   90.00
#
_symmetry.space_group_name_H-M   'P 1'
#
loop_
_entity.id
_entity.type
_entity.pdbx_description
1 polymer ?
#
loop_
_entity_poly.entity_id
_entity_poly.type
_entity_poly.pdbx_seq_one_letter_code
_entity_poly.pdbx_strand_id
1 'polypeptide(L)'
;MSEEQITAQENELEELVLRESIVSATGLNEGSLQIGIKGDPSLRETSLNRKRYESPVDKVIVPLMENLEELMLNRSCYRIFIGFNSGEIRTNSIFDPLREEIHASEKLANKSYLDRHFPKISFDEKIQAMRDIYGAIERSELFSTVPGYWKSIFTKRHKTWEPMTRDEIHTIMSSIKIMRDLPDFYLRNITICIVQDLVRMQFNCDGTQIISAENYKKFIEDNMP
;
A
#
# COMPACT_ATOMS: atom_id res chain seq x y z
N MET A 1 -37.91 9.04 -15.66
CA MET A 1 -37.76 7.96 -14.67
C MET A 1 -38.34 8.46 -13.36
N SER A 2 -39.04 7.60 -12.60
CA SER A 2 -39.47 7.97 -11.25
C SER A 2 -38.26 8.10 -10.31
N GLU A 3 -38.41 8.83 -9.20
CA GLU A 3 -37.34 8.97 -8.18
C GLU A 3 -36.87 7.59 -7.65
N GLU A 4 -37.79 6.63 -7.53
CA GLU A 4 -37.48 5.24 -7.16
C GLU A 4 -36.59 4.54 -8.20
N GLN A 5 -36.83 4.77 -9.49
CA GLN A 5 -36.02 4.16 -10.57
C GLN A 5 -34.60 4.75 -10.61
N ILE A 6 -34.45 6.05 -10.35
CA ILE A 6 -33.14 6.70 -10.28
C ILE A 6 -32.35 6.17 -9.08
N THR A 7 -32.99 6.09 -7.91
CA THR A 7 -32.36 5.57 -6.68
C THR A 7 -31.93 4.11 -6.83
N ALA A 8 -32.77 3.26 -7.44
CA ALA A 8 -32.44 1.87 -7.71
C ALA A 8 -31.22 1.74 -8.64
N GLN A 9 -31.16 2.54 -9.70
CA GLN A 9 -30.03 2.57 -10.63
C GLN A 9 -28.74 3.05 -9.96
N GLU A 10 -28.81 4.08 -9.11
CA GLU A 10 -27.63 4.55 -8.37
C GLU A 10 -27.09 3.49 -7.40
N ASN A 11 -27.96 2.75 -6.73
CA ASN A 11 -27.55 1.65 -5.86
C ASN A 11 -26.89 0.50 -6.64
N GLU A 12 -27.43 0.14 -7.81
CA GLU A 12 -26.85 -0.89 -8.68
C GLU A 12 -25.44 -0.47 -9.15
N LEU A 13 -25.27 0.78 -9.58
CA LEU A 13 -23.98 1.33 -9.98
C LEU A 13 -23.00 1.39 -8.82
N GLU A 14 -23.45 1.74 -7.61
CA GLU A 14 -22.64 1.70 -6.40
C GLU A 14 -22.10 0.28 -6.14
N GLU A 15 -22.96 -0.73 -6.19
CA GLU A 15 -22.59 -2.13 -5.99
C GLU A 15 -21.60 -2.64 -7.05
N LEU A 16 -21.82 -2.26 -8.32
CA LEU A 16 -20.92 -2.61 -9.42
C LEU A 16 -19.53 -1.99 -9.24
N VAL A 17 -19.44 -0.70 -8.96
CA VAL A 17 -18.16 0.02 -8.76
C VAL A 17 -17.37 -0.59 -7.61
N LEU A 18 -18.05 -0.99 -6.53
CA LEU A 18 -17.40 -1.64 -5.40
C LEU A 18 -16.87 -3.03 -5.81
N ARG A 19 -17.62 -3.82 -6.59
CA ARG A 19 -17.24 -5.20 -6.94
C ARG A 19 -16.21 -5.35 -8.05
N GLU A 20 -16.19 -4.46 -9.03
CA GLU A 20 -15.38 -4.66 -10.24
C GLU A 20 -13.88 -4.42 -10.02
N SER A 21 -13.52 -3.57 -9.07
CA SER A 21 -12.12 -3.18 -8.87
C SER A 21 -11.47 -3.93 -7.72
N ILE A 22 -10.32 -4.58 -8.00
CA ILE A 22 -9.51 -5.37 -7.05
C ILE A 22 -9.00 -4.51 -5.89
N VAL A 23 -8.48 -3.32 -6.21
CA VAL A 23 -8.11 -2.26 -5.26
C VAL A 23 -8.53 -0.97 -5.91
N SER A 24 -9.61 -0.36 -5.43
CA SER A 24 -10.16 0.82 -6.09
C SER A 24 -9.76 2.12 -5.40
N ALA A 25 -9.91 3.22 -6.14
CA ALA A 25 -9.99 4.55 -5.54
C ALA A 25 -11.14 4.65 -4.51
N THR A 26 -12.10 3.73 -4.57
CA THR A 26 -13.26 3.62 -3.68
C THR A 26 -13.09 2.68 -2.47
N GLY A 27 -12.04 1.86 -2.37
CA GLY A 27 -11.81 0.99 -1.19
C GLY A 27 -11.15 -0.34 -1.50
N LEU A 28 -10.82 -1.08 -0.43
CA LEU A 28 -10.81 -2.54 -0.47
C LEU A 28 -12.23 -3.00 -0.13
N ASN A 29 -12.77 -3.92 -0.92
CA ASN A 29 -13.99 -4.62 -0.56
C ASN A 29 -13.57 -5.77 0.37
N GLU A 30 -14.08 -5.74 1.60
CA GLU A 30 -13.90 -6.75 2.66
C GLU A 30 -12.57 -6.71 3.43
N GLY A 31 -12.66 -6.72 4.77
CA GLY A 31 -11.53 -6.89 5.70
C GLY A 31 -10.80 -8.24 5.53
N SER A 32 -11.34 -9.15 4.73
CA SER A 32 -10.80 -10.47 4.38
C SER A 32 -10.06 -10.52 3.04
N LEU A 33 -9.62 -9.37 2.48
CA LEU A 33 -9.02 -9.35 1.15
C LEU A 33 -7.66 -10.06 1.12
N GLN A 34 -7.60 -11.18 0.40
CA GLN A 34 -6.37 -11.85 -0.02
C GLN A 34 -6.54 -12.31 -1.48
N ILE A 35 -5.84 -11.64 -2.41
CA ILE A 35 -5.93 -11.90 -3.84
C ILE A 35 -4.55 -12.25 -4.40
N GLY A 36 -4.46 -13.42 -5.01
CA GLY A 36 -3.30 -13.85 -5.79
C GLY A 36 -3.51 -13.65 -7.28
N ILE A 37 -2.69 -12.82 -7.91
CA ILE A 37 -2.65 -12.66 -9.37
C ILE A 37 -1.47 -13.49 -9.90
N LYS A 38 -1.81 -14.46 -10.75
CA LYS A 38 -0.85 -15.32 -11.44
C LYS A 38 -0.12 -14.52 -12.52
N GLY A 39 1.20 -14.38 -12.40
CA GLY A 39 2.06 -13.76 -13.42
C GLY A 39 2.33 -14.63 -14.64
N ASP A 40 3.36 -14.28 -15.38
CA ASP A 40 3.81 -14.99 -16.58
C ASP A 40 4.20 -16.46 -16.27
N PRO A 41 3.58 -17.45 -16.95
CA PRO A 41 3.94 -18.87 -16.80
C PRO A 41 5.43 -19.15 -17.01
N SER A 42 6.08 -18.50 -17.99
CA SER A 42 7.50 -18.72 -18.29
C SER A 42 8.41 -18.28 -17.14
N LEU A 43 8.04 -17.22 -16.42
CA LEU A 43 8.78 -16.75 -15.25
C LEU A 43 8.53 -17.63 -14.02
N ARG A 44 7.34 -18.21 -13.88
CA ARG A 44 7.05 -19.21 -12.84
C ARG A 44 7.84 -20.48 -13.03
N GLU A 45 7.80 -21.06 -14.23
CA GLU A 45 8.44 -22.34 -14.55
C GLU A 45 9.97 -22.26 -14.45
N THR A 46 10.54 -21.08 -14.72
CA THR A 46 11.99 -20.86 -14.63
C THR A 46 12.46 -20.34 -13.27
N SER A 47 11.56 -20.05 -12.32
CA SER A 47 11.92 -19.45 -11.03
C SER A 47 13.02 -20.22 -10.29
N LEU A 48 12.89 -21.55 -10.21
CA LEU A 48 13.86 -22.45 -9.56
C LEU A 48 15.23 -22.50 -10.26
N ASN A 49 15.30 -22.14 -11.55
CA ASN A 49 16.52 -22.18 -12.34
C ASN A 49 17.28 -20.83 -12.33
N ARG A 50 16.66 -19.77 -11.82
CA ARG A 50 17.23 -18.41 -11.83
C ARG A 50 18.00 -18.15 -10.55
N LYS A 51 19.32 -18.02 -10.67
CA LYS A 51 20.18 -17.57 -9.56
C LYS A 51 19.80 -16.16 -9.12
N ARG A 52 19.54 -15.98 -7.81
CA ARG A 52 19.44 -14.66 -7.20
C ARG A 52 20.84 -14.04 -7.12
N TYR A 53 20.93 -12.77 -7.46
CA TYR A 53 22.11 -11.94 -7.22
C TYR A 53 21.80 -10.94 -6.11
N GLU A 54 22.81 -10.61 -5.32
CA GLU A 54 22.73 -9.56 -4.30
C GLU A 54 22.47 -8.20 -4.97
N SER A 55 21.46 -7.49 -4.50
CA SER A 55 21.07 -6.16 -4.96
C SER A 55 21.62 -5.04 -4.07
N PRO A 56 21.51 -3.77 -4.49
CA PRO A 56 21.82 -2.63 -3.61
C PRO A 56 21.01 -2.62 -2.32
N VAL A 57 19.74 -3.06 -2.38
CA VAL A 57 18.87 -3.15 -1.18
C VAL A 57 19.40 -4.19 -0.20
N ASP A 58 19.84 -5.35 -0.70
CA ASP A 58 20.31 -6.45 0.16
C ASP A 58 21.47 -6.01 1.07
N LYS A 59 22.36 -5.15 0.55
CA LYS A 59 23.52 -4.60 1.28
C LYS A 59 23.15 -3.65 2.42
N VAL A 60 21.98 -3.03 2.36
CA VAL A 60 21.53 -2.01 3.32
C VAL A 60 20.17 -2.35 3.93
N ILE A 61 19.73 -3.61 3.81
CA ILE A 61 18.33 -3.98 4.10
C ILE A 61 17.93 -3.67 5.55
N VAL A 62 18.81 -3.92 6.50
CA VAL A 62 18.56 -3.68 7.94
C VAL A 62 18.34 -2.18 8.22
N PRO A 63 19.32 -1.28 7.98
CA PRO A 63 19.12 0.15 8.24
C PRO A 63 18.05 0.78 7.34
N LEU A 64 17.80 0.21 6.14
CA LEU A 64 16.70 0.64 5.30
C LEU A 64 15.35 0.34 5.94
N MET A 65 15.11 -0.88 6.42
CA MET A 65 13.81 -1.23 7.03
C MET A 65 13.52 -0.37 8.26
N GLU A 66 14.51 -0.16 9.13
CA GLU A 66 14.38 0.73 10.29
C GLU A 66 13.99 2.15 9.89
N ASN A 67 14.60 2.69 8.83
CA ASN A 67 14.27 4.04 8.35
C ASN A 67 12.91 4.09 7.64
N LEU A 68 12.52 3.06 6.90
CA LEU A 68 11.20 3.00 6.25
C LEU A 68 10.07 2.85 7.27
N GLU A 69 10.29 2.10 8.34
CA GLU A 69 9.36 2.02 9.47
C GLU A 69 9.21 3.40 10.14
N GLU A 70 10.32 4.09 10.41
CA GLU A 70 10.31 5.47 10.90
C GLU A 70 9.56 6.41 9.95
N LEU A 71 9.73 6.29 8.62
CA LEU A 71 8.98 7.09 7.64
C LEU A 71 7.47 6.90 7.80
N MET A 72 7.07 5.64 7.97
CA MET A 72 5.69 5.22 8.05
C MET A 72 5.05 5.45 9.43
N LEU A 73 5.83 5.57 10.51
CA LEU A 73 5.28 5.78 11.85
C LEU A 73 5.41 7.22 12.32
N ASN A 74 6.58 7.84 12.12
CA ASN A 74 6.96 9.09 12.79
C ASN A 74 7.25 10.24 11.82
N ARG A 75 6.88 10.07 10.54
CA ARG A 75 7.06 11.07 9.47
C ARG A 75 5.88 11.04 8.51
N SER A 76 5.96 11.89 7.49
CA SER A 76 4.86 12.24 6.60
C SER A 76 4.46 11.17 5.57
N CYS A 77 5.24 10.10 5.41
CA CYS A 77 4.96 9.08 4.42
C CYS A 77 3.77 8.20 4.83
N TYR A 78 2.85 7.99 3.89
CA TYR A 78 1.69 7.12 4.07
C TYR A 78 1.68 5.91 3.14
N ARG A 79 2.49 5.97 2.09
CA ARG A 79 2.69 4.87 1.15
C ARG A 79 4.15 4.80 0.78
N ILE A 80 4.64 3.56 0.74
CA ILE A 80 5.99 3.28 0.25
C ILE A 80 5.94 2.11 -0.74
N PHE A 81 6.84 2.14 -1.71
CA PHE A 81 7.18 1.02 -2.58
C PHE A 81 8.67 0.73 -2.44
N ILE A 82 9.02 -0.55 -2.39
CA ILE A 82 10.41 -1.02 -2.29
C ILE A 82 10.66 -1.95 -3.47
N GLY A 83 11.53 -1.54 -4.39
CA GLY A 83 12.03 -2.37 -5.49
C GLY A 83 13.32 -3.07 -5.09
N PHE A 84 13.22 -4.28 -4.53
CA PHE A 84 14.39 -5.01 -4.02
C PHE A 84 15.44 -5.30 -5.08
N ASN A 85 15.03 -5.50 -6.34
CA ASN A 85 15.99 -5.79 -7.41
C ASN A 85 16.64 -4.51 -7.99
N SER A 86 15.94 -3.38 -7.99
CA SER A 86 16.42 -2.13 -8.60
C SER A 86 17.10 -1.18 -7.61
N GLY A 87 16.83 -1.32 -6.30
CA GLY A 87 17.24 -0.30 -5.33
C GLY A 87 16.32 0.92 -5.32
N GLU A 88 15.22 0.87 -6.07
CA GLU A 88 14.27 1.98 -6.21
C GLU A 88 13.28 1.98 -5.06
N ILE A 89 13.20 3.09 -4.33
CA ILE A 89 12.21 3.31 -3.30
C ILE A 89 11.33 4.46 -3.72
N ARG A 90 10.01 4.26 -3.66
CA ARG A 90 9.04 5.33 -3.94
C ARG A 90 8.29 5.68 -2.68
N THR A 91 8.05 6.96 -2.45
CA THR A 91 7.32 7.44 -1.27
C THR A 91 6.21 8.39 -1.68
N ASN A 92 5.08 8.33 -0.97
CA ASN A 92 4.04 9.35 -1.04
C ASN A 92 3.84 9.96 0.34
N SER A 93 3.80 11.29 0.38
CA SER A 93 3.73 12.08 1.58
C SER A 93 2.40 12.82 1.68
N ILE A 94 1.89 12.99 2.90
CA ILE A 94 0.72 13.84 3.15
C ILE A 94 0.96 15.32 2.81
N PHE A 95 2.23 15.76 2.71
CA PHE A 95 2.56 17.16 2.37
C PHE A 95 2.52 17.43 0.87
N ASP A 96 2.64 16.40 0.03
CA ASP A 96 2.43 16.48 -1.42
C ASP A 96 1.70 15.21 -1.89
N PRO A 97 0.38 15.09 -1.60
CA PRO A 97 -0.38 13.86 -1.83
C PRO A 97 -0.59 13.55 -3.31
N LEU A 98 -0.25 14.48 -4.20
CA LEU A 98 -0.39 14.34 -5.66
C LEU A 98 0.91 13.91 -6.34
N ARG A 99 2.02 13.76 -5.59
CA ARG A 99 3.31 13.37 -6.14
C ARG A 99 3.86 12.12 -5.47
N GLU A 100 4.66 11.42 -6.26
CA GLU A 100 5.49 10.30 -5.82
C GLU A 100 6.95 10.75 -5.91
N GLU A 101 7.69 10.56 -4.83
CA GLU A 101 9.12 10.82 -4.79
C GLU A 101 9.89 9.51 -4.96
N ILE A 102 11.01 9.55 -5.68
CA ILE A 102 11.84 8.38 -5.99
C ILE A 102 13.22 8.57 -5.37
N HIS A 103 13.69 7.55 -4.66
CA HIS A 103 14.97 7.57 -3.95
C HIS A 103 15.73 6.26 -4.17
N ALA A 104 17.05 6.34 -4.11
CA ALA A 104 17.90 5.15 -4.05
C ALA A 104 17.91 4.57 -2.63
N SER A 105 17.89 3.24 -2.51
CA SER A 105 17.88 2.53 -1.23
C SER A 105 19.05 2.91 -0.33
N GLU A 106 20.26 3.10 -0.87
CA GLU A 106 21.42 3.48 -0.03
C GLU A 106 21.29 4.90 0.53
N LYS A 107 20.54 5.79 -0.14
CA LYS A 107 20.28 7.14 0.36
C LYS A 107 19.27 7.10 1.51
N LEU A 108 18.20 6.34 1.37
CA LEU A 108 17.20 6.19 2.45
C LEU A 108 17.70 5.37 3.63
N ALA A 109 18.70 4.50 3.46
CA ALA A 109 19.39 3.87 4.57
C ALA A 109 20.21 4.87 5.44
N ASN A 110 20.49 6.08 4.95
CA ASN A 110 21.20 7.11 5.70
C ASN A 110 20.22 7.99 6.52
N LYS A 111 20.33 7.95 7.85
CA LYS A 111 19.45 8.71 8.75
C LYS A 111 19.48 10.23 8.52
N SER A 112 20.65 10.80 8.21
CA SER A 112 20.76 12.24 7.93
C SER A 112 20.08 12.63 6.62
N TYR A 113 19.97 11.72 5.64
CA TYR A 113 19.14 11.95 4.47
C TYR A 113 17.66 12.02 4.88
N LEU A 114 17.22 11.09 5.72
CA LEU A 114 15.86 11.05 6.25
C LEU A 114 15.46 12.37 6.92
N ASP A 115 16.33 12.88 7.80
CA ASP A 115 16.07 14.09 8.59
C ASP A 115 15.95 15.36 7.75
N ARG A 116 16.61 15.41 6.59
CA ARG A 116 16.53 16.56 5.68
C ARG A 116 15.32 16.55 4.77
N HIS A 117 14.89 15.36 4.34
CA HIS A 117 13.89 15.21 3.29
C HIS A 117 12.47 14.94 3.84
N PHE A 118 12.35 14.38 5.05
CA PHE A 118 11.07 13.93 5.59
C PHE A 118 10.79 14.57 6.95
N PRO A 119 9.88 15.55 7.03
CA PRO A 119 9.53 16.20 8.29
C PRO A 119 8.96 15.20 9.31
N LYS A 120 9.29 15.43 10.59
CA LYS A 120 8.71 14.66 11.70
C LYS A 120 7.27 15.08 11.93
N ILE A 121 6.40 14.10 12.08
CA ILE A 121 4.99 14.26 12.46
C ILE A 121 4.58 12.98 13.18
N SER A 122 3.78 13.09 14.23
CA SER A 122 3.30 11.88 14.91
C SER A 122 2.39 11.07 13.98
N PHE A 123 2.26 9.77 14.27
CA PHE A 123 1.34 8.92 13.54
C PHE A 123 -0.08 9.48 13.55
N ASP A 124 -0.56 9.94 14.72
CA ASP A 124 -1.93 10.40 14.90
C ASP A 124 -2.20 11.71 14.16
N GLU A 125 -1.26 12.66 14.19
CA GLU A 125 -1.36 13.89 13.39
C GLU A 125 -1.36 13.58 11.89
N LYS A 126 -0.57 12.58 11.45
CA LYS A 126 -0.59 12.14 10.05
C LYS A 126 -1.95 11.56 9.65
N ILE A 127 -2.56 10.72 10.49
CA ILE A 127 -3.91 10.20 10.25
C ILE A 127 -4.92 11.34 10.20
N GLN A 128 -4.83 12.30 11.12
CA GLN A 128 -5.70 13.47 11.11
C GLN A 128 -5.55 14.29 9.82
N ALA A 129 -4.32 14.53 9.37
CA ALA A 129 -4.06 15.24 8.11
C ALA A 129 -4.68 14.53 6.90
N MET A 130 -4.66 13.18 6.86
CA MET A 130 -5.37 12.42 5.82
C MET A 130 -6.87 12.66 5.88
N ARG A 131 -7.46 12.66 7.08
CA ARG A 131 -8.89 12.97 7.25
C ARG A 131 -9.21 14.36 6.74
N ASP A 132 -8.36 15.33 7.05
CA ASP A 132 -8.53 16.72 6.63
C ASP A 132 -8.44 16.88 5.11
N ILE A 133 -7.50 16.18 4.44
CA ILE A 133 -7.37 16.16 2.97
C ILE A 133 -8.65 15.60 2.33
N TYR A 134 -9.17 14.48 2.81
CA TYR A 134 -10.41 13.91 2.28
C TYR A 134 -11.61 14.84 2.54
N GLY A 135 -11.69 15.44 3.72
CA GLY A 135 -12.73 16.43 4.03
C GLY A 135 -12.65 17.68 3.16
N ALA A 136 -11.44 18.11 2.77
CA ALA A 136 -11.26 19.22 1.84
C ALA A 136 -11.77 18.89 0.44
N ILE A 137 -11.55 17.66 -0.04
CA ILE A 137 -12.13 17.17 -1.30
C ILE A 137 -13.66 17.19 -1.21
N GLU A 138 -14.24 16.63 -0.15
CA GLU A 138 -15.70 16.57 0.04
C GLU A 138 -16.37 17.95 0.01
N ARG A 139 -15.69 18.97 0.56
CA ARG A 139 -16.18 20.36 0.60
C ARG A 139 -15.92 21.15 -0.69
N SER A 140 -15.18 20.60 -1.64
CA SER A 140 -14.82 21.32 -2.87
C SER A 140 -16.01 21.47 -3.82
N GLU A 141 -16.03 22.58 -4.58
CA GLU A 141 -17.04 22.78 -5.63
C GLU A 141 -16.99 21.67 -6.69
N LEU A 142 -15.79 21.17 -7.01
CA LEU A 142 -15.61 20.05 -7.94
C LEU A 142 -16.35 18.79 -7.45
N PHE A 143 -16.33 18.51 -6.15
CA PHE A 143 -17.02 17.33 -5.63
C PHE A 143 -18.52 17.41 -5.86
N SER A 144 -19.12 18.61 -5.95
CA SER A 144 -20.53 18.77 -6.29
C SER A 144 -20.89 18.24 -7.68
N THR A 145 -19.94 18.15 -8.62
CA THR A 145 -20.18 17.64 -9.98
C THR A 145 -20.04 16.12 -10.10
N VAL A 146 -19.60 15.45 -9.04
CA VAL A 146 -19.41 13.99 -9.02
C VAL A 146 -20.78 13.28 -8.95
N PRO A 147 -20.97 12.13 -9.64
CA PRO A 147 -22.21 11.35 -9.59
C PRO A 147 -22.61 10.92 -8.16
N GLY A 148 -23.92 10.79 -7.90
CA GLY A 148 -24.47 10.50 -6.57
C GLY A 148 -23.93 9.20 -5.96
N TYR A 149 -23.92 8.12 -6.74
CA TYR A 149 -23.34 6.84 -6.31
C TYR A 149 -21.85 6.95 -5.92
N TRP A 150 -21.06 7.76 -6.64
CA TRP A 150 -19.64 7.98 -6.29
C TRP A 150 -19.47 8.81 -5.01
N LYS A 151 -20.30 9.83 -4.81
CA LYS A 151 -20.33 10.62 -3.57
C LYS A 151 -20.71 9.73 -2.38
N SER A 152 -21.73 8.89 -2.55
CA SER A 152 -22.17 7.91 -1.55
C SER A 152 -21.01 7.03 -1.11
N ILE A 153 -20.29 6.42 -2.07
CA ILE A 153 -19.14 5.58 -1.78
C ILE A 153 -18.04 6.35 -1.05
N PHE A 154 -17.67 7.53 -1.56
CA PHE A 154 -16.63 8.37 -0.97
C PHE A 154 -16.95 8.74 0.49
N THR A 155 -18.16 9.24 0.75
CA THR A 155 -18.59 9.68 2.08
C THR A 155 -18.73 8.50 3.05
N LYS A 156 -19.31 7.36 2.61
CA LYS A 156 -19.41 6.14 3.43
C LYS A 156 -18.02 5.67 3.86
N ARG A 157 -17.09 5.55 2.90
CA ARG A 157 -15.71 5.14 3.18
C ARG A 157 -15.03 6.11 4.13
N HIS A 158 -15.09 7.41 3.87
CA HIS A 158 -14.39 8.39 4.69
C HIS A 158 -14.86 8.35 6.16
N LYS A 159 -16.16 8.13 6.38
CA LYS A 159 -16.75 8.00 7.73
C LYS A 159 -16.31 6.74 8.47
N THR A 160 -16.15 5.63 7.77
CA THR A 160 -15.77 4.34 8.37
C THR A 160 -14.29 3.99 8.16
N TRP A 161 -13.49 4.94 7.69
CA TRP A 161 -12.09 4.69 7.36
C TRP A 161 -11.26 4.54 8.62
N GLU A 162 -10.61 3.37 8.71
CA GLU A 162 -9.55 3.07 9.67
C GLU A 162 -8.22 2.91 8.94
N PRO A 163 -7.12 3.49 9.46
CA PRO A 163 -5.80 3.30 8.90
C PRO A 163 -5.20 1.96 9.31
N MET A 164 -4.21 1.50 8.55
CA MET A 164 -3.28 0.45 9.02
C MET A 164 -2.72 0.82 10.40
N THR A 165 -2.72 -0.12 11.32
CA THR A 165 -2.24 0.07 12.70
C THR A 165 -0.71 0.09 12.78
N ARG A 166 -0.18 0.63 13.88
CA ARG A 166 1.27 0.67 14.13
C ARG A 166 1.86 -0.74 14.24
N ASP A 167 1.13 -1.66 14.88
CA ASP A 167 1.57 -3.05 15.06
C ASP A 167 1.57 -3.82 13.73
N GLU A 168 0.61 -3.56 12.85
CA GLU A 168 0.62 -4.11 11.50
C GLU A 168 1.81 -3.60 10.70
N ILE A 169 2.10 -2.29 10.73
CA ILE A 169 3.28 -1.72 10.07
C ILE A 169 4.56 -2.40 10.59
N HIS A 170 4.71 -2.53 11.91
CA HIS A 170 5.86 -3.21 12.51
C HIS A 170 5.98 -4.68 12.07
N THR A 171 4.85 -5.41 12.07
CA THR A 171 4.78 -6.81 11.62
C THR A 171 5.19 -6.96 10.15
N ILE A 172 4.73 -6.05 9.29
CA ILE A 172 5.10 -6.04 7.86
C ILE A 172 6.58 -5.71 7.69
N MET A 173 7.12 -4.72 8.40
CA MET A 173 8.53 -4.33 8.26
C MET A 173 9.48 -5.44 8.71
N SER A 174 9.15 -6.12 9.81
CA SER A 174 9.95 -7.22 10.37
C SER A 174 9.96 -8.47 9.49
N SER A 175 8.89 -8.75 8.73
CA SER A 175 8.80 -9.92 7.85
C SER A 175 9.52 -9.75 6.51
N ILE A 176 9.76 -8.50 6.07
CA ILE A 176 10.33 -8.20 4.74
C ILE A 176 11.63 -8.93 4.47
N LYS A 177 12.57 -8.89 5.43
CA LYS A 177 13.87 -9.53 5.25
C LYS A 177 13.72 -11.04 5.08
N ILE A 178 12.83 -11.66 5.85
CA ILE A 178 12.54 -13.10 5.78
C ILE A 178 12.03 -13.46 4.38
N MET A 179 11.04 -12.72 3.86
CA MET A 179 10.51 -12.91 2.51
C MET A 179 11.54 -12.63 1.41
N ARG A 180 12.46 -11.68 1.62
CA ARG A 180 13.53 -11.37 0.68
C ARG A 180 14.59 -12.46 0.62
N ASP A 181 14.82 -13.17 1.71
CA ASP A 181 15.86 -14.20 1.82
C ASP A 181 15.37 -15.62 1.51
N LEU A 182 14.08 -15.80 1.17
CA LEU A 182 13.57 -17.10 0.71
C LEU A 182 14.37 -17.60 -0.50
N PRO A 183 14.84 -18.87 -0.50
CA PRO A 183 15.76 -19.37 -1.53
C PRO A 183 15.12 -19.45 -2.92
N ASP A 184 13.91 -20.02 -3.00
CA ASP A 184 13.25 -20.33 -4.27
C ASP A 184 12.26 -19.23 -4.70
N PHE A 185 11.59 -18.60 -3.73
CA PHE A 185 10.55 -17.62 -3.96
C PHE A 185 10.80 -16.33 -3.16
N TYR A 186 11.77 -15.53 -3.61
CA TYR A 186 12.12 -14.28 -2.93
C TYR A 186 11.28 -13.08 -3.39
N LEU A 187 11.09 -12.15 -2.46
CA LEU A 187 10.42 -10.88 -2.68
C LEU A 187 11.18 -9.98 -3.68
N ARG A 188 10.49 -9.51 -4.72
CA ARG A 188 11.02 -8.58 -5.74
C ARG A 188 10.57 -7.14 -5.53
N ASN A 189 9.34 -6.94 -5.09
CA ASN A 189 8.86 -5.67 -4.61
C ASN A 189 7.75 -5.82 -3.59
N ILE A 190 7.59 -4.78 -2.78
CA ILE A 190 6.46 -4.62 -1.87
C ILE A 190 5.97 -3.18 -1.92
N THR A 191 4.65 -2.99 -1.83
CA THR A 191 4.00 -1.71 -1.59
C THR A 191 3.21 -1.82 -0.29
N ILE A 192 3.35 -0.82 0.57
CA ILE A 192 2.61 -0.72 1.83
C ILE A 192 1.89 0.63 1.82
N CYS A 193 0.60 0.64 2.13
CA CYS A 193 -0.23 1.83 2.08
C CYS A 193 -1.13 1.93 3.32
N ILE A 194 -0.87 2.90 4.20
CA ILE A 194 -1.62 3.13 5.44
C ILE A 194 -3.09 3.44 5.13
N VAL A 195 -3.32 4.29 4.12
CA VAL A 195 -4.66 4.78 3.76
C VAL A 195 -5.54 3.68 3.18
N GLN A 196 -4.94 2.73 2.46
CA GLN A 196 -5.67 1.63 1.84
C GLN A 196 -5.68 0.37 2.71
N ASP A 197 -5.01 0.38 3.86
CA ASP A 197 -4.76 -0.80 4.67
C ASP A 197 -4.25 -1.99 3.84
N LEU A 198 -3.28 -1.73 2.96
CA LEU A 198 -2.93 -2.66 1.89
C LEU A 198 -1.44 -2.97 1.86
N VAL A 199 -1.15 -4.27 1.68
CA VAL A 199 0.16 -4.81 1.34
C VAL A 199 0.10 -5.50 0.00
N ARG A 200 0.87 -5.01 -0.98
CA ARG A 200 1.03 -5.64 -2.30
C ARG A 200 2.45 -6.16 -2.43
N MET A 201 2.62 -7.47 -2.63
CA MET A 201 3.90 -8.13 -2.79
C MET A 201 4.02 -8.76 -4.18
N GLN A 202 5.21 -8.72 -4.77
CA GLN A 202 5.51 -9.47 -5.99
C GLN A 202 6.77 -10.29 -5.78
N PHE A 203 6.71 -11.56 -6.17
CA PHE A 203 7.81 -12.51 -6.04
C PHE A 203 8.54 -12.75 -7.38
N ASN A 204 9.68 -13.43 -7.33
CA ASN A 204 10.48 -13.78 -8.51
C ASN A 204 9.77 -14.63 -9.56
N CYS A 205 8.77 -15.41 -9.16
CA CYS A 205 7.89 -16.18 -10.04
C CYS A 205 6.82 -15.31 -10.76
N ASP A 206 6.89 -13.99 -10.63
CA ASP A 206 5.92 -13.03 -11.18
C ASP A 206 4.50 -13.12 -10.57
N GLY A 207 4.32 -13.93 -9.52
CA GLY A 207 3.12 -13.91 -8.70
C GLY A 207 3.00 -12.61 -7.92
N THR A 208 1.84 -11.96 -8.01
CA THR A 208 1.47 -10.81 -7.17
C THR A 208 0.49 -11.25 -6.10
N GLN A 209 0.75 -10.90 -4.84
CA GLN A 209 -0.17 -11.07 -3.72
C GLN A 209 -0.63 -9.70 -3.25
N ILE A 210 -1.93 -9.52 -3.08
CA ILE A 210 -2.58 -8.30 -2.60
C ILE A 210 -3.36 -8.69 -1.35
N ILE A 211 -3.00 -8.11 -0.21
CA ILE A 211 -3.50 -8.54 1.10
C ILE A 211 -3.85 -7.30 1.92
N SER A 212 -4.95 -7.34 2.69
CA SER A 212 -5.17 -6.35 3.76
C SER A 212 -4.12 -6.49 4.87
N ALA A 213 -3.88 -5.44 5.65
CA ALA A 213 -2.91 -5.56 6.75
C ALA A 213 -3.42 -6.50 7.85
N GLU A 214 -4.73 -6.51 8.10
CA GLU A 214 -5.38 -7.39 9.07
C GLU A 214 -5.04 -8.88 8.80
N ASN A 215 -5.11 -9.32 7.54
CA ASN A 215 -4.82 -10.71 7.17
C ASN A 215 -3.33 -10.99 6.95
N TYR A 216 -2.50 -9.96 6.94
CA TYR A 216 -1.09 -10.08 6.60
C TYR A 216 -0.36 -11.05 7.54
N LYS A 217 -0.62 -10.95 8.84
CA LYS A 217 0.02 -11.81 9.84
C LYS A 217 -0.31 -13.28 9.59
N LYS A 218 -1.58 -13.60 9.40
CA LYS A 218 -2.04 -14.96 9.10
C LYS A 218 -1.43 -15.48 7.79
N PHE A 219 -1.37 -14.64 6.76
CA PHE A 219 -0.71 -15.00 5.51
C PHE A 219 0.75 -15.41 5.72
N ILE A 220 1.49 -14.66 6.54
CA ILE A 220 2.88 -14.98 6.88
C ILE A 220 2.96 -16.32 7.63
N GLU A 221 2.12 -16.53 8.64
CA GLU A 221 2.08 -17.80 9.41
C GLU A 221 1.77 -19.01 8.53
N ASP A 222 0.90 -18.86 7.52
CA ASP A 222 0.48 -19.94 6.64
C ASP A 222 1.50 -20.26 5.52
N ASN A 223 2.36 -19.30 5.14
CA ASN A 223 3.19 -19.39 3.92
C ASN A 223 4.70 -19.28 4.18
N MET A 224 5.11 -18.86 5.36
CA MET A 224 6.52 -18.69 5.72
C MET A 224 6.98 -19.80 6.68
N PRO A 225 8.24 -20.25 6.57
CA PRO A 225 8.81 -21.27 7.46
C PRO A 225 9.06 -20.79 8.89
#